data_AF-A0A903VPN9-F1
#
_entry.id   AF-A0A903VPN9-F1
#
_cell.length_a   1.000
_cell.length_b   1.000
_cell.length_c   1.000
_cell.angle_alpha   90.00
_cell.angle_beta   90.00
_cell.angle_gamma   90.00
#
_symmetry.space_group_name_H-M   'P 1'
#
loop_
_entity.id
_entity.type
_entity.pdbx_description
1 polymer ?
#
loop_
_entity_poly.entity_id
_entity_poly.type
_entity_poly.pdbx_seq_one_letter_code
_entity_poly.pdbx_strand_id
1 'polypeptide(L)'
;MFISSTALLPSSFSMFLTIAFVSTWWQKQYKMAILSIVISTFVGWPFAALVSLPFLYNVLVQKRLFRMFAYWSFLFAASVAVPLAMVDSYFYGKLTFAPLNIVLYNIFSQHGPNLFGVESKYFYFINLFLNFNIVWCFALLCPFFIAAKYVLQKLTKAKVSSTDVFWRLSPLYIWMMVFFIQPHKEERFIFPVYPLISLSGALSLISLLQINDQILQRCGKNIARLIRRLLMYGVTAVFITLSLSRLYALYINYHAPMDISSGVDVSPVVKNVCLGKEWHRFPGSFFIPNNYRLRFVPSHFGGILPAYFDETEAGTTVVHNYFNDMNQPNSHMLFDLARCDYMIDFDNGADFAPNDDEPNYSKDSATWKIVQSIPFLDASSSHSFYRAFYVPNIGQQYVKFGNYNLLAKKE
;
A
#
# COMPACT_ATOMS: atom_id res chain seq x y z
N MET A 1 -2.52 1.74 -8.12
CA MET A 1 -1.71 0.50 -8.30
C MET A 1 -0.20 0.73 -8.46
N PHE A 2 0.27 1.87 -9.00
CA PHE A 2 1.71 2.11 -9.20
C PHE A 2 2.54 1.86 -7.92
N ILE A 3 2.22 2.57 -6.83
CA ILE A 3 2.92 2.43 -5.53
C ILE A 3 2.77 1.01 -4.96
N SER A 4 1.54 0.46 -4.93
CA SER A 4 1.29 -0.86 -4.35
C SER A 4 2.02 -1.98 -5.09
N SER A 5 2.27 -1.83 -6.40
CA SER A 5 2.95 -2.85 -7.22
C SER A 5 4.47 -2.87 -7.04
N THR A 6 5.07 -1.75 -6.61
CA THR A 6 6.52 -1.62 -6.41
C THR A 6 6.91 -1.63 -4.93
N ALA A 7 5.94 -1.61 -4.02
CA ALA A 7 6.20 -1.68 -2.59
C ALA A 7 6.68 -3.09 -2.17
N LEU A 8 7.82 -3.14 -1.48
CA LEU A 8 8.34 -4.36 -0.87
C LEU A 8 7.60 -4.64 0.45
N LEU A 9 6.32 -5.02 0.34
CA LEU A 9 5.44 -5.28 1.48
C LEU A 9 4.82 -6.68 1.37
N PRO A 10 4.60 -7.36 2.52
CA PRO A 10 3.90 -8.65 2.53
C PRO A 10 2.50 -8.59 1.90
N SER A 11 1.80 -7.47 2.04
CA SER A 11 0.48 -7.27 1.44
C SER A 11 0.53 -7.08 -0.08
N SER A 12 1.58 -6.44 -0.61
CA SER A 12 1.85 -6.35 -2.06
C SER A 12 2.19 -7.72 -2.64
N PHE A 13 2.97 -8.53 -1.92
CA PHE A 13 3.20 -9.92 -2.30
C PHE A 13 1.89 -10.72 -2.34
N SER A 14 1.07 -10.64 -1.27
CA SER A 14 -0.25 -11.28 -1.22
C SER A 14 -1.19 -10.78 -2.32
N MET A 15 -1.10 -9.52 -2.76
CA MET A 15 -1.87 -9.01 -3.90
C MET A 15 -1.62 -9.80 -5.18
N PHE A 16 -0.36 -10.09 -5.52
CA PHE A 16 -0.03 -10.89 -6.70
C PHE A 16 -0.50 -12.34 -6.55
N LEU A 17 -0.35 -12.92 -5.36
CA LEU A 17 -0.81 -14.28 -5.09
C LEU A 17 -2.34 -14.39 -5.11
N THR A 18 -3.09 -13.35 -4.74
CA THR A 18 -4.55 -13.28 -4.93
C THR A 18 -4.93 -13.39 -6.40
N ILE A 19 -4.19 -12.75 -7.31
CA ILE A 19 -4.43 -12.87 -8.76
C ILE A 19 -4.24 -14.33 -9.20
N ALA A 20 -3.12 -14.94 -8.80
CA ALA A 20 -2.82 -16.34 -9.12
C ALA A 20 -3.88 -17.30 -8.56
N PHE A 21 -4.27 -17.10 -7.31
CA PHE A 21 -5.31 -17.86 -6.63
C PHE A 21 -6.66 -17.78 -7.36
N VAL A 22 -7.15 -16.57 -7.64
CA VAL A 22 -8.47 -16.37 -8.27
C VAL A 22 -8.48 -16.92 -9.69
N SER A 23 -7.39 -16.73 -10.45
CA SER A 23 -7.23 -17.28 -11.80
C SER A 23 -7.29 -18.81 -11.80
N THR A 24 -6.48 -19.46 -10.97
CA THR A 24 -6.43 -20.93 -10.88
C THR A 24 -7.72 -21.53 -10.32
N TRP A 25 -8.37 -20.86 -9.37
CA TRP A 25 -9.67 -21.27 -8.86
C TRP A 25 -10.73 -21.29 -9.97
N TRP A 26 -10.83 -20.22 -10.77
CA TRP A 26 -11.83 -20.16 -11.84
C TRP A 26 -11.56 -21.14 -12.99
N GLN A 27 -10.29 -21.48 -13.23
CA GLN A 27 -9.89 -22.54 -14.15
C GLN A 27 -10.07 -23.95 -13.56
N LYS A 28 -10.60 -24.06 -12.33
CA LYS A 28 -10.79 -25.32 -11.59
C LYS A 28 -9.48 -26.07 -11.28
N GLN A 29 -8.35 -25.38 -11.33
CA GLN A 29 -7.04 -25.89 -10.93
C GLN A 29 -6.88 -25.78 -9.41
N TYR A 30 -7.69 -26.53 -8.66
CA TYR A 30 -7.80 -26.39 -7.21
C TYR A 30 -6.47 -26.59 -6.46
N LYS A 31 -5.58 -27.45 -6.95
CA LYS A 31 -4.25 -27.66 -6.35
C LYS A 31 -3.41 -26.38 -6.36
N MET A 32 -3.34 -25.69 -7.50
CA MET A 32 -2.59 -24.44 -7.65
C MET A 32 -3.24 -23.29 -6.89
N ALA A 33 -4.57 -23.30 -6.75
CA ALA A 33 -5.29 -22.36 -5.89
C ALA A 33 -4.89 -22.53 -4.41
N ILE A 34 -4.84 -23.78 -3.91
CA ILE A 34 -4.38 -24.09 -2.55
C ILE A 34 -2.94 -23.63 -2.36
N LEU A 35 -2.04 -23.98 -3.29
CA LEU A 35 -0.63 -23.57 -3.23
C LEU A 35 -0.49 -22.04 -3.15
N SER A 36 -1.24 -21.30 -3.98
CA SER A 36 -1.21 -19.84 -4.00
C SER A 36 -1.65 -19.23 -2.66
N ILE A 37 -2.70 -19.77 -2.04
CA ILE A 37 -3.15 -19.33 -0.72
C ILE A 37 -2.10 -19.65 0.35
N VAL A 38 -1.56 -20.87 0.36
CA VAL A 38 -0.55 -21.28 1.34
C VAL A 38 0.68 -20.36 1.29
N ILE A 39 1.21 -20.10 0.10
CA ILE A 39 2.33 -19.18 -0.09
C ILE A 39 1.94 -17.76 0.33
N SER A 40 0.76 -17.28 -0.05
CA SER A 40 0.28 -15.95 0.34
C SER A 40 0.15 -15.78 1.85
N THR A 41 -0.33 -16.80 2.57
CA THR A 41 -0.60 -16.77 4.00
C THR A 41 0.69 -16.95 4.82
N PHE A 42 1.60 -17.84 4.41
CA PHE A 42 2.80 -18.12 5.17
C PHE A 42 3.95 -17.16 4.85
N VAL A 43 4.17 -16.83 3.58
CA VAL A 43 5.29 -15.97 3.17
C VAL A 43 4.87 -14.50 3.08
N GLY A 44 3.66 -14.25 2.58
CA GLY A 44 3.10 -12.90 2.50
C GLY A 44 2.51 -12.50 3.84
N TRP A 45 1.18 -12.44 3.88
CA TRP A 45 0.45 -11.95 5.03
C TRP A 45 -0.58 -12.98 5.51
N PRO A 46 -0.54 -13.43 6.77
CA PRO A 46 -1.41 -14.52 7.26
C PRO A 46 -2.91 -14.21 7.09
N PHE A 47 -3.31 -12.96 7.23
CA PHE A 47 -4.70 -12.54 7.07
C PHE A 47 -5.22 -12.69 5.63
N ALA A 48 -4.33 -12.79 4.62
CA ALA A 48 -4.72 -13.07 3.23
C ALA A 48 -5.50 -14.38 3.08
N ALA A 49 -5.41 -15.30 4.05
CA ALA A 49 -6.23 -16.51 4.11
C ALA A 49 -7.75 -16.20 4.01
N LEU A 50 -8.19 -15.03 4.48
CA LEU A 50 -9.59 -14.61 4.44
C LEU A 50 -10.16 -14.55 3.00
N VAL A 51 -9.33 -14.21 2.00
CA VAL A 51 -9.70 -14.19 0.57
C VAL A 51 -10.16 -15.58 0.11
N SER A 52 -9.68 -16.65 0.75
CA SER A 52 -9.99 -18.03 0.36
C SER A 52 -11.34 -18.56 0.86
N LEU A 53 -12.04 -17.87 1.77
CA LEU A 53 -13.28 -18.39 2.38
C LEU A 53 -14.34 -18.88 1.36
N PRO A 54 -14.64 -18.13 0.28
CA PRO A 54 -15.59 -18.60 -0.73
C PRO A 54 -15.10 -19.84 -1.49
N PHE A 55 -13.80 -19.93 -1.74
CA PHE A 55 -13.19 -21.10 -2.35
C PHE A 55 -13.31 -22.32 -1.45
N LEU A 56 -13.04 -22.18 -0.15
CA LEU A 56 -13.19 -23.25 0.82
C LEU A 56 -14.62 -23.78 0.84
N TYR A 57 -15.61 -22.89 0.85
CA TYR A 57 -17.02 -23.29 0.75
C TYR A 57 -17.32 -24.04 -0.56
N ASN A 58 -16.81 -23.55 -1.70
CA ASN A 58 -16.99 -24.21 -3.00
C ASN A 58 -16.39 -25.62 -3.01
N VAL A 59 -15.16 -25.79 -2.54
CA VAL A 59 -14.44 -27.07 -2.60
C VAL A 59 -14.96 -28.07 -1.57
N LEU A 60 -15.16 -27.64 -0.33
CA LEU A 60 -15.55 -28.49 0.78
C LEU A 60 -17.05 -28.79 0.78
N VAL A 61 -17.91 -27.79 0.64
CA VAL A 61 -19.36 -27.97 0.77
C VAL A 61 -20.00 -28.35 -0.56
N GLN A 62 -19.78 -27.55 -1.61
CA GLN A 62 -20.47 -27.77 -2.89
C GLN A 62 -19.87 -28.94 -3.70
N LYS A 63 -18.54 -29.05 -3.74
CA LYS A 63 -17.84 -30.10 -4.51
C LYS A 63 -17.48 -31.32 -3.68
N ARG A 64 -17.53 -31.25 -2.34
CA ARG A 64 -17.21 -32.34 -1.41
C ARG A 64 -15.82 -32.96 -1.61
N LEU A 65 -14.85 -32.17 -2.05
CA LEU A 65 -13.48 -32.61 -2.35
C LEU A 65 -12.56 -32.58 -1.11
N PHE A 66 -13.06 -33.06 0.05
CA PHE A 66 -12.36 -32.97 1.34
C PHE A 66 -11.00 -33.65 1.34
N ARG A 67 -10.91 -34.89 0.81
CA ARG A 67 -9.65 -35.66 0.80
C ARG A 67 -8.57 -34.97 -0.03
N MET A 68 -8.95 -34.44 -1.19
CA MET A 68 -8.06 -33.69 -2.07
C MET A 68 -7.58 -32.42 -1.36
N PHE A 69 -8.50 -31.64 -0.80
CA PHE A 69 -8.16 -30.42 -0.07
C PHE A 69 -7.22 -30.72 1.11
N ALA A 70 -7.56 -31.68 1.98
CA ALA A 70 -6.75 -32.00 3.15
C ALA A 70 -5.33 -32.46 2.76
N TYR A 71 -5.21 -33.35 1.77
CA TYR A 71 -3.93 -33.85 1.30
C TYR A 71 -3.04 -32.74 0.73
N TRP A 72 -3.56 -31.93 -0.21
CA TRP A 72 -2.76 -30.88 -0.86
C TRP A 72 -2.49 -29.70 0.08
N SER A 73 -3.45 -29.33 0.93
CA SER A 73 -3.23 -28.30 1.95
C SER A 73 -2.15 -28.72 2.93
N PHE A 74 -2.15 -29.97 3.42
CA PHE A 74 -1.09 -30.46 4.31
C PHE A 74 0.26 -30.49 3.60
N LEU A 75 0.33 -31.07 2.40
CA LEU A 75 1.56 -31.17 1.64
C LEU A 75 2.18 -29.80 1.37
N PHE A 76 1.39 -28.85 0.86
CA PHE A 76 1.88 -27.50 0.58
C PHE A 76 2.20 -26.72 1.85
N ALA A 77 1.36 -26.81 2.88
CA ALA A 77 1.63 -26.16 4.16
C ALA A 77 2.93 -26.65 4.77
N ALA A 78 3.18 -27.97 4.81
CA ALA A 78 4.43 -28.53 5.30
C ALA A 78 5.63 -28.08 4.44
N SER A 79 5.48 -28.11 3.11
CA SER A 79 6.56 -27.72 2.19
C SER A 79 6.99 -26.25 2.30
N VAL A 80 6.09 -25.37 2.74
CA VAL A 80 6.37 -23.93 2.91
C VAL A 80 6.70 -23.60 4.36
N ALA A 81 5.95 -24.13 5.33
CA ALA A 81 6.13 -23.82 6.74
C ALA A 81 7.43 -24.36 7.30
N VAL A 82 7.89 -25.55 6.89
CA VAL A 82 9.13 -26.12 7.43
C VAL A 82 10.35 -25.29 7.04
N PRO A 83 10.60 -24.97 5.75
CA PRO A 83 11.70 -24.08 5.38
C PRO A 83 11.56 -22.68 6.00
N LEU A 84 10.34 -22.14 6.06
CA LEU A 84 10.10 -20.83 6.67
C LEU A 84 10.47 -20.83 8.16
N ALA A 85 10.00 -21.80 8.93
CA ALA A 85 10.32 -21.93 10.35
C ALA A 85 11.83 -22.16 10.57
N MET A 86 12.50 -22.90 9.69
CA MET A 86 13.96 -23.07 9.75
C MET A 86 14.70 -21.75 9.54
N VAL A 87 14.31 -20.98 8.52
CA VAL A 87 14.92 -19.68 8.21
C VAL A 87 14.65 -18.67 9.33
N ASP A 88 13.40 -18.55 9.77
CA ASP A 88 13.02 -17.68 10.88
C ASP A 88 13.82 -18.05 12.14
N SER A 89 13.86 -19.34 12.49
CA SER A 89 14.55 -19.79 13.70
C SER A 89 16.06 -19.59 13.63
N TYR A 90 16.66 -19.71 12.44
CA TYR A 90 18.06 -19.41 12.21
C TYR A 90 18.36 -17.93 12.47
N PHE A 91 17.60 -17.00 11.87
CA PHE A 91 17.84 -15.57 12.04
C PHE A 91 17.50 -15.04 13.42
N TYR A 92 16.42 -15.54 14.05
CA TYR A 92 16.01 -15.12 15.39
C TYR A 92 16.76 -15.86 16.53
N GLY A 93 17.55 -16.90 16.21
CA GLY A 93 18.29 -17.69 17.21
C GLY A 93 17.41 -18.52 18.16
N LYS A 94 16.10 -18.63 17.89
CA LYS A 94 15.12 -19.37 18.69
C LYS A 94 14.01 -19.90 17.79
N LEU A 95 13.37 -20.99 18.20
CA LEU A 95 12.26 -21.57 17.45
C LEU A 95 11.17 -20.52 17.22
N THR A 96 11.04 -20.07 15.97
CA THR A 96 10.18 -18.96 15.58
C THR A 96 9.41 -19.32 14.32
N PHE A 97 8.12 -18.99 14.32
CA PHE A 97 7.27 -19.05 13.14
C PHE A 97 6.52 -17.72 13.01
N ALA A 98 7.08 -16.81 12.22
CA ALA A 98 6.65 -15.42 12.17
C ALA A 98 5.15 -15.23 11.84
N PRO A 99 4.53 -15.97 10.90
CA PRO A 99 3.11 -15.81 10.59
C PRO A 99 2.19 -16.09 11.78
N LEU A 100 2.52 -17.08 12.62
CA LEU A 100 1.75 -17.38 13.83
C LEU A 100 1.92 -16.29 14.88
N ASN A 101 3.15 -15.81 15.09
CA ASN A 101 3.41 -14.72 16.04
C ASN A 101 2.65 -13.45 15.66
N ILE A 102 2.56 -13.12 14.36
CA ILE A 102 1.77 -11.99 13.85
C ILE A 102 0.28 -12.14 14.19
N VAL A 103 -0.28 -13.35 14.01
CA VAL A 103 -1.68 -13.64 14.32
C VAL A 103 -1.93 -13.55 15.83
N LEU A 104 -1.05 -14.17 16.64
CA LEU A 104 -1.12 -14.13 18.10
C LEU A 104 -1.07 -12.69 18.62
N TYR A 105 -0.13 -11.89 18.11
CA TYR A 105 0.01 -10.50 18.49
C TYR A 105 -1.23 -9.66 18.11
N ASN A 106 -1.69 -9.73 16.85
CA ASN A 106 -2.74 -8.83 16.38
C ASN A 106 -4.16 -9.19 16.85
N ILE A 107 -4.44 -10.48 17.10
CA ILE A 107 -5.78 -10.96 17.47
C ILE A 107 -5.92 -11.20 18.97
N PHE A 108 -4.88 -11.74 19.60
CA PHE A 108 -4.97 -12.26 20.97
C PHE A 108 -4.23 -11.41 22.01
N SER A 109 -3.49 -10.36 21.61
CA SER A 109 -2.88 -9.42 22.57
C SER A 109 -3.84 -8.31 22.99
N GLN A 110 -3.59 -7.71 24.15
CA GLN A 110 -4.38 -6.59 24.68
C GLN A 110 -4.09 -5.26 23.97
N HIS A 111 -2.94 -5.14 23.30
CA HIS A 111 -2.46 -3.88 22.72
C HIS A 111 -2.99 -3.64 21.29
N GLY A 112 -3.32 -4.72 20.57
CA GLY A 112 -4.07 -4.69 19.30
C GLY A 112 -3.42 -3.89 18.16
N PRO A 113 -4.07 -3.83 16.99
CA PRO A 113 -3.52 -3.15 15.81
C PRO A 113 -3.56 -1.61 15.91
N ASN A 114 -4.17 -1.03 16.95
CA ASN A 114 -4.41 0.41 17.06
C ASN A 114 -3.22 1.19 17.63
N LEU A 115 -2.12 0.51 17.98
CA LEU A 115 -0.97 1.09 18.67
C LEU A 115 -0.34 2.28 17.92
N PHE A 116 -0.40 2.26 16.58
CA PHE A 116 0.21 3.28 15.72
C PHE A 116 -0.77 4.35 15.24
N GLY A 117 -1.97 4.41 15.83
CA GLY A 117 -2.99 5.42 15.54
C GLY A 117 -4.21 4.86 14.81
N VAL A 118 -5.22 5.71 14.63
CA VAL A 118 -6.49 5.35 13.99
C VAL A 118 -6.87 6.44 13.00
N GLU A 119 -7.21 6.00 11.79
CA GLU A 119 -7.64 6.89 10.71
C GLU A 119 -9.16 7.06 10.65
N SER A 120 -9.60 8.17 10.06
CA SER A 120 -11.02 8.52 9.93
C SER A 120 -11.82 7.44 9.16
N LYS A 121 -13.14 7.40 9.37
CA LYS A 121 -14.02 6.45 8.65
C LYS A 121 -13.99 6.62 7.12
N TYR A 122 -13.65 7.82 6.64
CA TYR A 122 -13.60 8.15 5.23
C TYR A 122 -12.26 7.78 4.56
N PHE A 123 -11.24 7.41 5.35
CA PHE A 123 -9.90 7.14 4.85
C PHE A 123 -9.87 6.17 3.68
N TYR A 124 -10.47 4.98 3.82
CA TYR A 124 -10.48 4.01 2.72
C TYR A 124 -11.26 4.49 1.49
N PHE A 125 -12.37 5.20 1.67
CA PHE A 125 -13.12 5.74 0.53
C PHE A 125 -12.30 6.76 -0.26
N ILE A 126 -11.63 7.68 0.43
CA ILE A 126 -10.78 8.69 -0.19
C ILE A 126 -9.57 8.02 -0.84
N ASN A 127 -8.89 7.12 -0.11
CA ASN A 127 -7.71 6.44 -0.61
C ASN A 127 -7.99 5.56 -1.85
N LEU A 128 -9.08 4.80 -1.84
CA LEU A 128 -9.49 3.98 -2.99
C LEU A 128 -9.92 4.85 -4.17
N PHE A 129 -10.58 5.98 -3.93
CA PHE A 129 -10.89 6.95 -4.99
C PHE A 129 -9.61 7.57 -5.58
N LEU A 130 -8.61 7.90 -4.76
CA LEU A 130 -7.32 8.42 -5.25
C LEU A 130 -6.52 7.38 -6.04
N ASN A 131 -6.70 6.09 -5.75
CA ASN A 131 -5.98 4.99 -6.41
C ASN A 131 -6.68 4.46 -7.67
N PHE A 132 -8.01 4.40 -7.68
CA PHE A 132 -8.82 3.77 -8.72
C PHE A 132 -9.79 4.73 -9.42
N ASN A 133 -9.97 5.94 -8.90
CA ASN A 133 -10.71 7.02 -9.57
C ASN A 133 -12.16 6.58 -9.84
N ILE A 134 -12.63 6.74 -11.08
CA ILE A 134 -13.95 6.28 -11.51
C ILE A 134 -14.14 4.75 -11.38
N VAL A 135 -13.07 3.95 -11.43
CA VAL A 135 -13.16 2.48 -11.29
C VAL A 135 -13.65 2.12 -9.89
N TRP A 136 -13.29 2.90 -8.87
CA TRP A 136 -13.83 2.72 -7.53
C TRP A 136 -15.34 2.97 -7.47
N CYS A 137 -15.83 4.02 -8.15
CA CYS A 137 -17.26 4.29 -8.26
C CYS A 137 -17.99 3.13 -8.96
N PHE A 138 -17.43 2.60 -10.06
CA PHE A 138 -17.99 1.42 -10.72
C PHE A 138 -17.97 0.18 -9.83
N ALA A 139 -16.90 -0.04 -9.05
CA ALA A 139 -16.79 -1.16 -8.13
C ALA A 139 -17.85 -1.11 -7.01
N LEU A 140 -18.12 0.08 -6.47
CA LEU A 140 -19.19 0.31 -5.49
C LEU A 140 -20.59 0.07 -6.08
N LEU A 141 -20.81 0.51 -7.32
CA LEU A 141 -22.10 0.34 -8.02
C LEU A 141 -22.30 -1.06 -8.63
N CYS A 142 -21.26 -1.90 -8.62
CA CYS A 142 -21.27 -3.22 -9.24
C CYS A 142 -22.44 -4.11 -8.79
N PRO A 143 -22.75 -4.24 -7.48
CA PRO A 143 -23.92 -5.02 -7.04
C PRO A 143 -25.24 -4.54 -7.67
N PHE A 144 -25.43 -3.22 -7.79
CA PHE A 144 -26.64 -2.64 -8.36
C PHE A 144 -26.75 -2.92 -9.86
N PHE A 145 -25.66 -2.78 -10.63
CA PHE A 145 -25.69 -3.09 -12.06
C PHE A 145 -25.89 -4.57 -12.33
N ILE A 146 -25.29 -5.48 -11.53
CA ILE A 146 -25.53 -6.91 -11.68
C ILE A 146 -26.99 -7.24 -11.35
N ALA A 147 -27.55 -6.66 -10.29
CA ALA A 147 -28.95 -6.85 -9.92
C ALA A 147 -29.91 -6.31 -10.99
N ALA A 148 -29.68 -5.11 -11.50
CA ALA A 148 -30.48 -4.50 -12.58
C ALA A 148 -30.43 -5.36 -13.85
N LYS A 149 -29.24 -5.84 -14.23
CA LYS A 149 -29.06 -6.76 -15.35
C LYS A 149 -29.85 -8.06 -15.14
N TYR A 150 -29.78 -8.65 -13.95
CA TYR A 150 -30.53 -9.87 -13.62
C TYR A 150 -32.04 -9.68 -13.77
N VAL A 151 -32.58 -8.58 -13.25
CA VAL A 151 -34.01 -8.24 -13.38
C VAL A 151 -34.40 -8.08 -14.85
N LEU A 152 -33.61 -7.32 -15.62
CA LEU A 152 -33.89 -7.07 -17.03
C LEU A 152 -33.83 -8.36 -17.88
N GLN A 153 -32.88 -9.26 -17.59
CA GLN A 153 -32.78 -10.57 -18.23
C GLN A 153 -33.98 -11.46 -17.93
N LYS A 154 -34.47 -11.43 -16.68
CA LYS A 154 -35.68 -12.18 -16.28
C LYS A 154 -36.92 -11.65 -17.00
N LEU A 155 -37.06 -10.33 -17.11
CA LEU A 155 -38.15 -9.69 -17.86
C LEU A 155 -38.10 -10.01 -19.36
N THR A 156 -36.90 -10.14 -19.92
CA THR A 156 -36.69 -10.44 -21.36
C THR A 156 -36.62 -11.94 -21.67
N LYS A 157 -36.85 -12.82 -20.69
CA LYS A 157 -36.74 -14.30 -20.81
C LYS A 157 -35.39 -14.78 -21.37
N ALA A 158 -34.31 -14.02 -21.15
CA ALA A 158 -32.97 -14.45 -21.53
C ALA A 158 -32.45 -15.50 -20.53
N LYS A 159 -31.67 -16.49 -21.00
CA LYS A 159 -31.03 -17.48 -20.11
C LYS A 159 -30.13 -16.77 -19.09
N VAL A 160 -30.29 -17.14 -17.82
CA VAL A 160 -29.69 -16.49 -16.65
C VAL A 160 -28.37 -17.17 -16.26
N SER A 161 -27.31 -16.39 -16.05
CA SER A 161 -26.07 -16.79 -15.35
C SER A 161 -25.44 -15.56 -14.70
N SER A 162 -26.18 -14.89 -13.81
CA SER A 162 -25.72 -13.66 -13.13
C SER A 162 -25.34 -13.90 -11.66
N THR A 163 -25.79 -15.01 -11.05
CA THR A 163 -25.44 -15.40 -9.67
C THR A 163 -23.97 -15.79 -9.51
N ASP A 164 -23.35 -16.32 -10.57
CA ASP A 164 -21.93 -16.70 -10.57
C ASP A 164 -21.00 -15.50 -10.38
N VAL A 165 -21.42 -14.29 -10.79
CA VAL A 165 -20.59 -13.08 -10.69
C VAL A 165 -20.40 -12.65 -9.24
N PHE A 166 -21.48 -12.66 -8.45
CA PHE A 166 -21.42 -12.36 -7.02
C PHE A 166 -20.54 -13.37 -6.28
N TRP A 167 -20.65 -14.65 -6.63
CA TRP A 167 -19.80 -15.69 -6.05
C TRP A 167 -18.32 -15.44 -6.36
N ARG A 168 -17.98 -15.09 -7.61
CA ARG A 168 -16.61 -14.80 -8.02
C ARG A 168 -16.03 -13.53 -7.36
N LEU A 169 -16.87 -12.53 -7.06
CA LEU A 169 -16.47 -11.30 -6.39
C LEU A 169 -16.54 -11.38 -4.86
N SER A 170 -17.06 -12.47 -4.28
CA SER A 170 -17.19 -12.61 -2.84
C SER A 170 -15.89 -12.42 -2.03
N PRO A 171 -14.67 -12.79 -2.52
CA PRO A 171 -13.45 -12.50 -1.77
C PRO A 171 -13.23 -10.99 -1.55
N LEU A 172 -13.57 -10.15 -2.54
CA LEU A 172 -13.51 -8.69 -2.41
C LEU A 172 -14.45 -8.20 -1.32
N TYR A 173 -15.71 -8.62 -1.36
CA TYR A 173 -16.72 -8.11 -0.41
C TYR A 173 -16.45 -8.55 1.02
N ILE A 174 -16.02 -9.79 1.23
CA ILE A 174 -15.63 -10.30 2.56
C ILE A 174 -14.45 -9.48 3.11
N TRP A 175 -13.43 -9.27 2.28
CA TRP A 175 -12.26 -8.50 2.67
C TRP A 175 -12.60 -7.06 3.06
N MET A 176 -13.37 -6.39 2.19
CA MET A 176 -13.80 -5.02 2.42
C MET A 176 -14.66 -4.90 3.67
N MET A 177 -15.57 -5.85 3.92
CA MET A 177 -16.38 -5.88 5.14
C MET A 177 -15.50 -5.94 6.39
N VAL A 178 -14.53 -6.86 6.45
CA VAL A 178 -13.66 -7.01 7.62
C VAL A 178 -12.84 -5.75 7.88
N PHE A 179 -12.15 -5.21 6.87
CA PHE A 179 -11.27 -4.07 7.08
C PHE A 179 -11.99 -2.74 7.27
N PHE A 180 -13.19 -2.54 6.71
CA PHE A 180 -13.98 -1.32 6.97
C PHE A 180 -14.57 -1.27 8.38
N ILE A 181 -14.80 -2.42 9.01
CA ILE A 181 -15.27 -2.49 10.41
C ILE A 181 -14.14 -2.16 11.38
N GLN A 182 -12.88 -2.43 11.01
CA GLN A 182 -11.74 -2.18 11.88
C GLN A 182 -11.50 -0.67 12.08
N PRO A 183 -11.20 -0.24 13.32
CA PRO A 183 -10.91 1.15 13.63
C PRO A 183 -9.63 1.60 12.94
N HIS A 184 -8.52 0.87 13.12
CA HIS A 184 -7.25 1.14 12.46
C HIS A 184 -7.33 0.91 10.94
N LYS A 185 -6.84 1.87 10.16
CA LYS A 185 -6.87 1.82 8.71
C LYS A 185 -5.52 2.19 8.15
N GLU A 186 -5.02 1.33 7.28
CA GLU A 186 -3.82 1.57 6.51
C GLU A 186 -4.07 1.16 5.07
N GLU A 187 -3.60 1.95 4.13
CA GLU A 187 -3.76 1.68 2.70
C GLU A 187 -3.26 0.27 2.33
N ARG A 188 -2.12 -0.16 2.90
CA ARG A 188 -1.50 -1.46 2.62
C ARG A 188 -2.38 -2.67 2.98
N PHE A 189 -3.37 -2.52 3.85
CA PHE A 189 -4.28 -3.63 4.21
C PHE A 189 -5.29 -3.96 3.11
N ILE A 190 -5.53 -3.03 2.19
CA ILE A 190 -6.46 -3.25 1.07
C ILE A 190 -5.73 -3.79 -0.18
N PHE A 191 -4.39 -3.73 -0.21
CA PHE A 191 -3.58 -4.22 -1.34
C PHE A 191 -3.96 -5.63 -1.81
N PRO A 192 -4.20 -6.63 -0.92
CA PRO A 192 -4.49 -7.99 -1.37
C PRO A 192 -5.69 -8.12 -2.31
N VAL A 193 -6.64 -7.17 -2.27
CA VAL A 193 -7.86 -7.18 -3.10
C VAL A 193 -7.91 -6.07 -4.15
N TYR A 194 -6.86 -5.27 -4.31
CA TYR A 194 -6.76 -4.25 -5.36
C TYR A 194 -7.10 -4.77 -6.78
N PRO A 195 -6.61 -5.96 -7.21
CA PRO A 195 -6.96 -6.53 -8.50
C PRO A 195 -8.45 -6.87 -8.63
N LEU A 196 -9.10 -7.24 -7.52
CA LEU A 196 -10.52 -7.55 -7.50
C LEU A 196 -11.37 -6.28 -7.57
N ILE A 197 -10.89 -5.14 -7.10
CA ILE A 197 -11.54 -3.83 -7.31
C ILE A 197 -11.55 -3.49 -8.81
N SER A 198 -10.42 -3.64 -9.49
CA SER A 198 -10.33 -3.43 -10.94
C SER A 198 -11.27 -4.37 -11.72
N LEU A 199 -11.29 -5.65 -11.34
CA LEU A 199 -12.22 -6.64 -11.90
C LEU A 199 -13.69 -6.24 -11.66
N SER A 200 -14.03 -5.83 -10.43
CA SER A 200 -15.39 -5.40 -10.08
C SER A 200 -15.82 -4.20 -10.94
N GLY A 201 -14.93 -3.21 -11.11
CA GLY A 201 -15.19 -2.06 -11.99
C GLY A 201 -15.37 -2.46 -13.46
N ALA A 202 -14.58 -3.40 -13.97
CA ALA A 202 -14.74 -3.91 -15.34
C ALA A 202 -16.08 -4.66 -15.53
N LEU A 203 -16.45 -5.53 -14.60
CA LEU A 203 -17.73 -6.26 -14.62
C LEU A 203 -18.93 -5.32 -14.52
N SER A 204 -18.80 -4.26 -13.73
CA SER A 204 -19.76 -3.18 -13.58
C SER A 204 -19.98 -2.43 -14.91
N LEU A 205 -18.90 -2.04 -15.60
CA LEU A 205 -18.97 -1.43 -16.92
C LEU A 205 -19.61 -2.36 -17.96
N ILE A 206 -19.21 -3.64 -17.99
CA ILE A 206 -19.82 -4.64 -18.89
C ILE A 206 -21.32 -4.77 -18.63
N SER A 207 -21.73 -4.83 -17.37
CA SER A 207 -23.14 -4.95 -16.99
C SER A 207 -23.94 -3.72 -17.41
N LEU A 208 -23.39 -2.51 -17.22
CA LEU A 208 -23.98 -1.26 -17.69
C LEU A 208 -24.14 -1.24 -19.23
N LEU A 209 -23.11 -1.63 -19.97
CA LEU A 209 -23.16 -1.69 -21.43
C LEU A 209 -24.23 -2.67 -21.94
N GLN A 210 -24.39 -3.82 -21.26
CA GLN A 210 -25.40 -4.82 -21.62
C GLN A 210 -26.83 -4.37 -21.30
N ILE A 211 -27.04 -3.67 -20.18
CA ILE A 211 -28.34 -3.04 -19.85
C ILE A 211 -28.69 -2.01 -20.92
N ASN A 212 -27.74 -1.13 -21.27
CA ASN A 212 -27.91 -0.12 -22.30
C ASN A 212 -28.24 -0.74 -23.66
N ASP A 213 -27.55 -1.81 -24.06
CA ASP A 213 -27.85 -2.53 -25.31
C ASP A 213 -29.30 -3.05 -25.34
N GLN A 214 -29.80 -3.64 -24.25
CA GLN A 214 -31.16 -4.17 -24.20
C GLN A 214 -32.24 -3.08 -24.26
N ILE A 215 -31.97 -1.90 -23.71
CA ILE A 215 -32.89 -0.76 -23.73
C ILE A 215 -32.84 -0.05 -25.09
N LEU A 216 -31.64 0.32 -25.56
CA LEU A 216 -31.42 1.13 -26.76
C LEU A 216 -31.63 0.35 -28.07
N GLN A 217 -31.51 -0.98 -28.07
CA GLN A 217 -31.86 -1.78 -29.25
C GLN A 217 -33.31 -1.57 -29.68
N ARG A 218 -34.20 -1.15 -28.77
CA ARG A 218 -35.59 -0.77 -29.10
C ARG A 218 -35.68 0.51 -29.93
N CYS A 219 -34.70 1.41 -29.80
CA CYS A 219 -34.66 2.70 -30.49
C CYS A 219 -33.87 2.67 -31.81
N GLY A 220 -33.01 1.65 -32.02
CA GLY A 220 -32.29 1.45 -33.27
C GLY A 220 -30.90 0.83 -33.09
N LYS A 221 -30.59 -0.22 -33.86
CA LYS A 221 -29.35 -1.01 -33.72
C LYS A 221 -28.06 -0.21 -33.98
N ASN A 222 -28.11 0.81 -34.83
CA ASN A 222 -26.93 1.63 -35.15
C ASN A 222 -26.61 2.60 -34.01
N ILE A 223 -27.64 3.26 -33.47
CA ILE A 223 -27.52 4.21 -32.36
C ILE A 223 -27.04 3.49 -31.10
N ALA A 224 -27.61 2.32 -30.78
CA ALA A 224 -27.18 1.52 -29.63
C ALA A 224 -25.69 1.14 -29.71
N ARG A 225 -25.22 0.68 -30.90
CA ARG A 225 -23.81 0.36 -31.13
C ARG A 225 -22.89 1.56 -30.98
N LEU A 226 -23.30 2.73 -31.46
CA LEU A 226 -22.54 3.97 -31.32
C LEU A 226 -22.42 4.37 -29.84
N ILE A 227 -23.54 4.45 -29.12
CA ILE A 227 -23.56 4.80 -27.69
C ILE A 227 -22.71 3.84 -26.87
N ARG A 228 -22.81 2.53 -27.14
CA ARG A 228 -21.98 1.52 -26.46
C ARG A 228 -20.49 1.78 -26.65
N ARG A 229 -20.05 2.07 -27.88
CA ARG A 229 -18.65 2.40 -28.18
C ARG A 229 -18.23 3.68 -27.48
N LEU A 230 -19.04 4.73 -27.57
CA LEU A 230 -18.76 6.01 -26.90
C LEU A 230 -18.66 5.85 -25.38
N LEU A 231 -19.54 5.08 -24.75
CA LEU A 231 -19.49 4.82 -23.31
C LEU A 231 -18.24 4.03 -22.93
N MET A 232 -17.93 2.96 -23.67
CA MET A 232 -16.75 2.13 -23.41
C MET A 232 -15.46 2.94 -23.56
N TYR A 233 -15.26 3.59 -24.70
CA TYR A 233 -14.05 4.38 -24.94
C TYR A 233 -13.99 5.62 -24.06
N GLY A 234 -15.12 6.28 -23.80
CA GLY A 234 -15.20 7.45 -22.93
C GLY A 234 -14.81 7.12 -21.49
N VAL A 235 -15.38 6.07 -20.90
CA VAL A 235 -15.03 5.63 -19.53
C VAL A 235 -13.56 5.22 -19.47
N THR A 236 -13.07 4.43 -20.42
CA THR A 236 -11.65 4.03 -20.46
C THR A 236 -10.71 5.22 -20.62
N ALA A 237 -11.03 6.19 -21.49
CA ALA A 237 -10.24 7.39 -21.68
C ALA A 237 -10.19 8.25 -20.41
N VAL A 238 -11.33 8.48 -19.75
CA VAL A 238 -11.38 9.23 -18.48
C VAL A 238 -10.56 8.53 -17.40
N PHE A 239 -10.65 7.20 -17.29
CA PHE A 239 -9.84 6.44 -16.34
C PHE A 239 -8.34 6.64 -16.61
N ILE A 240 -7.88 6.44 -17.85
CA ILE A 240 -6.47 6.58 -18.22
C ILE A 240 -5.99 8.00 -17.94
N THR A 241 -6.74 9.03 -18.36
CA THR A 241 -6.36 10.43 -18.15
C THR A 241 -6.22 10.77 -16.67
N LEU A 242 -7.19 10.37 -15.83
CA LEU A 242 -7.12 10.61 -14.39
C LEU A 242 -5.98 9.83 -13.73
N SER A 243 -5.71 8.60 -14.17
CA SER A 243 -4.60 7.79 -13.65
C SER A 243 -3.24 8.36 -14.01
N LEU A 244 -3.05 8.82 -15.26
CA LEU A 244 -1.82 9.48 -15.69
C LEU A 244 -1.63 10.83 -14.99
N SER A 245 -2.71 11.62 -14.85
CA SER A 245 -2.70 12.86 -14.07
C SER A 245 -2.28 12.64 -12.62
N ARG A 246 -2.81 11.58 -11.97
CA ARG A 246 -2.45 11.21 -10.60
C ARG A 246 -1.00 10.74 -10.50
N LEU A 247 -0.55 9.89 -11.42
CA LEU A 247 0.83 9.39 -11.47
C LEU A 247 1.83 10.55 -11.59
N TYR A 248 1.55 11.47 -12.52
CA TYR A 248 2.39 12.65 -12.74
C TYR A 248 2.40 13.59 -11.53
N ALA A 249 1.23 13.81 -10.88
CA ALA A 249 1.16 14.57 -9.64
C ALA A 249 1.99 13.94 -8.52
N LEU A 250 1.93 12.60 -8.36
CA LEU A 250 2.72 11.89 -7.37
C LEU A 250 4.23 12.04 -7.62
N TYR A 251 4.64 11.94 -8.88
CA TYR A 251 6.04 12.12 -9.26
C TYR A 251 6.53 13.54 -8.96
N ILE A 252 5.88 14.58 -9.52
CA ILE A 252 6.30 15.97 -9.30
C ILE A 252 6.30 16.33 -7.81
N ASN A 253 5.25 15.96 -7.09
CA ASN A 253 5.06 16.43 -5.72
C ASN A 253 5.97 15.72 -4.71
N TYR A 254 6.38 14.48 -4.97
CA TYR A 254 7.00 13.61 -3.96
C TYR A 254 8.25 12.84 -4.39
N HIS A 255 8.88 13.18 -5.52
CA HIS A 255 10.15 12.54 -5.93
C HIS A 255 11.36 12.94 -5.06
N ALA A 256 11.34 14.12 -4.44
CA ALA A 256 12.52 14.69 -3.78
C ALA A 256 13.23 13.78 -2.75
N PRO A 257 12.53 13.04 -1.86
CA PRO A 257 13.20 12.16 -0.89
C PRO A 257 14.00 11.01 -1.52
N MET A 258 13.65 10.59 -2.74
CA MET A 258 14.43 9.59 -3.49
C MET A 258 15.69 10.23 -4.07
N ASP A 259 15.53 11.41 -4.68
CA ASP A 259 16.58 12.05 -5.48
C ASP A 259 17.63 12.79 -4.63
N ILE A 260 17.26 13.24 -3.41
CA ILE A 260 18.15 14.02 -2.54
C ILE A 260 19.42 13.27 -2.13
N SER A 261 19.32 11.94 -2.11
CA SER A 261 20.42 11.05 -1.71
C SER A 261 21.61 11.11 -2.68
N SER A 262 21.36 11.49 -3.94
CA SER A 262 22.39 11.66 -4.97
C SER A 262 23.32 12.85 -4.75
N GLY A 263 22.94 13.81 -3.90
CA GLY A 263 23.77 14.98 -3.59
C GLY A 263 24.88 14.72 -2.57
N VAL A 264 24.89 13.54 -1.95
CA VAL A 264 25.91 13.15 -0.99
C VAL A 264 27.19 12.78 -1.74
N ASP A 265 28.32 13.36 -1.33
CA ASP A 265 29.62 13.09 -1.93
C ASP A 265 30.10 11.65 -1.66
N VAL A 266 31.02 11.13 -2.48
CA VAL A 266 31.67 9.85 -2.19
C VAL A 266 32.90 10.12 -1.33
N SER A 267 32.78 9.88 -0.03
CA SER A 267 33.87 10.01 0.94
C SER A 267 34.46 8.65 1.34
N PRO A 268 35.79 8.51 1.49
CA PRO A 268 36.40 7.34 2.09
C PRO A 268 36.22 7.29 3.62
N VAL A 269 35.91 8.42 4.25
CA VAL A 269 35.65 8.54 5.69
C VAL A 269 34.18 8.33 5.98
N VAL A 270 33.88 7.65 7.09
CA VAL A 270 32.50 7.44 7.56
C VAL A 270 31.88 8.78 7.94
N LYS A 271 30.71 9.10 7.36
CA LYS A 271 29.97 10.33 7.64
C LYS A 271 28.53 10.01 8.10
N ASN A 272 27.90 10.93 8.80
CA ASN A 272 26.54 10.79 9.33
C ASN A 272 25.56 11.70 8.59
N VAL A 273 24.47 11.13 8.09
CA VAL A 273 23.34 11.83 7.48
C VAL A 273 22.19 11.84 8.47
N CYS A 274 21.85 13.00 8.98
CA CYS A 274 20.84 13.17 10.01
C CYS A 274 19.46 13.50 9.44
N LEU A 275 18.44 12.98 10.12
CA LEU A 275 17.02 13.20 9.85
C LEU A 275 16.32 13.64 11.13
N GLY A 276 15.54 14.71 11.04
CA GLY A 276 14.61 15.12 12.10
C GLY A 276 13.17 14.82 11.67
N LYS A 277 12.36 15.88 11.52
CA LYS A 277 10.94 15.84 11.10
C LYS A 277 10.65 15.01 9.82
N GLU A 278 11.63 14.85 8.94
CA GLU A 278 11.49 14.13 7.67
C GLU A 278 11.82 12.63 7.72
N TRP A 279 12.07 12.06 8.92
CA TRP A 279 12.52 10.67 9.08
C TRP A 279 11.66 9.63 8.33
N HIS A 280 10.34 9.83 8.31
CA HIS A 280 9.36 8.91 7.74
C HIS A 280 9.30 8.95 6.20
N ARG A 281 9.97 9.91 5.55
CA ARG A 281 10.02 10.03 4.08
C ARG A 281 11.28 9.43 3.48
N PHE A 282 12.29 9.15 4.29
CA PHE A 282 13.55 8.63 3.79
C PHE A 282 13.35 7.21 3.23
N PRO A 283 13.76 6.95 1.98
CA PRO A 283 13.41 5.70 1.29
C PRO A 283 14.23 4.49 1.72
N GLY A 284 15.27 4.70 2.52
CA GLY A 284 16.09 3.65 3.11
C GLY A 284 17.58 3.84 2.86
N SER A 285 18.40 3.17 3.67
CA SER A 285 19.87 3.29 3.60
C SER A 285 20.48 2.75 2.31
N PHE A 286 19.71 2.03 1.48
CA PHE A 286 20.13 1.56 0.15
C PHE A 286 20.39 2.71 -0.84
N PHE A 287 19.88 3.90 -0.57
CA PHE A 287 20.02 5.06 -1.46
C PHE A 287 21.20 5.96 -1.10
N ILE A 288 21.90 5.70 0.01
CA ILE A 288 23.12 6.43 0.40
C ILE A 288 24.35 5.54 0.25
N PRO A 289 25.56 6.09 0.03
CA PRO A 289 26.76 5.29 -0.11
C PRO A 289 27.10 4.52 1.18
N ASN A 290 27.76 3.36 1.07
CA ASN A 290 28.05 2.46 2.20
C ASN A 290 28.79 3.10 3.39
N ASN A 291 29.60 4.15 3.14
CA ASN A 291 30.34 4.86 4.18
C ASN A 291 29.47 5.88 4.95
N TYR A 292 28.19 6.01 4.60
CA TYR A 292 27.28 6.96 5.25
C TYR A 292 26.35 6.23 6.21
N ARG A 293 26.15 6.81 7.40
CA ARG A 293 25.23 6.29 8.41
C ARG A 293 24.07 7.25 8.59
N LEU A 294 22.86 6.72 8.45
CA LEU A 294 21.63 7.44 8.76
C LEU A 294 21.50 7.60 10.26
N ARG A 295 21.19 8.81 10.73
CA ARG A 295 21.03 9.11 12.15
C ARG A 295 19.74 9.91 12.36
N PHE A 296 19.13 9.77 13.52
CA PHE A 296 17.93 10.50 13.87
C PHE A 296 18.27 11.54 14.93
N VAL A 297 17.87 12.78 14.72
CA VAL A 297 17.96 13.83 15.73
C VAL A 297 16.61 13.98 16.44
N PRO A 298 16.56 14.59 17.63
CA PRO A 298 15.30 14.90 18.30
C PRO A 298 14.32 15.61 17.36
N SER A 299 13.03 15.30 17.51
CA SER A 299 11.93 15.86 16.73
C SER A 299 10.64 15.73 17.55
N HIS A 300 9.52 16.29 17.07
CA HIS A 300 8.23 16.17 17.77
C HIS A 300 7.67 14.74 17.77
N PHE A 301 8.28 13.82 17.03
CA PHE A 301 7.90 12.42 17.04
C PHE A 301 8.26 11.74 18.37
N GLY A 302 7.23 11.47 19.19
CA GLY A 302 7.36 10.79 20.48
C GLY A 302 7.23 9.27 20.43
N GLY A 303 7.41 8.63 19.26
CA GLY A 303 7.34 7.17 19.11
C GLY A 303 8.71 6.51 19.05
N ILE A 304 8.74 5.19 18.87
CA ILE A 304 9.99 4.46 18.69
C ILE A 304 10.51 4.62 17.26
N LEU A 305 11.80 4.94 17.12
CA LEU A 305 12.48 5.08 15.82
C LEU A 305 13.21 3.78 15.43
N PRO A 306 13.55 3.58 14.14
CA PRO A 306 14.39 2.47 13.72
C PRO A 306 15.80 2.54 14.36
N ALA A 307 16.40 1.38 14.62
CA ALA A 307 17.81 1.28 15.01
C ALA A 307 18.57 0.36 14.04
N TYR A 308 19.89 0.50 14.00
CA TYR A 308 20.74 -0.43 13.25
C TYR A 308 20.77 -1.79 13.93
N PHE A 309 20.82 -2.85 13.11
CA PHE A 309 21.27 -4.15 13.59
C PHE A 309 22.70 -4.03 14.11
N ASP A 310 23.02 -4.82 15.12
CA ASP A 310 24.38 -4.97 15.61
C ASP A 310 25.25 -5.57 14.49
N GLU A 311 26.45 -5.03 14.27
CA GLU A 311 27.33 -5.42 13.15
C GLU A 311 28.20 -6.65 13.46
N THR A 312 27.93 -7.32 14.58
CA THR A 312 28.54 -8.61 14.92
C THR A 312 27.86 -9.78 14.19
N GLU A 313 28.51 -10.95 14.19
CA GLU A 313 27.93 -12.18 13.62
C GLU A 313 26.58 -12.56 14.28
N ALA A 314 26.37 -12.17 15.53
CA ALA A 314 25.14 -12.41 16.27
C ALA A 314 24.06 -11.35 16.00
N GLY A 315 24.31 -10.37 15.12
CA GLY A 315 23.50 -9.16 14.97
C GLY A 315 22.00 -9.37 14.75
N THR A 316 21.61 -10.45 14.10
CA THR A 316 20.19 -10.78 13.86
C THR A 316 19.51 -11.45 15.05
N THR A 317 20.27 -11.98 15.99
CA THR A 317 19.78 -12.75 17.16
C THR A 317 19.76 -11.93 18.45
N VAL A 318 20.52 -10.84 18.51
CA VAL A 318 20.57 -9.95 19.68
C VAL A 318 19.24 -9.23 19.86
N VAL A 319 18.62 -9.43 21.02
CA VAL A 319 17.43 -8.68 21.43
C VAL A 319 17.87 -7.53 22.34
N HIS A 320 17.70 -6.30 21.86
CA HIS A 320 18.07 -5.13 22.62
C HIS A 320 17.00 -4.71 23.63
N ASN A 321 17.41 -4.30 24.83
CA ASN A 321 16.54 -3.87 25.92
C ASN A 321 15.89 -2.48 25.70
N TYR A 322 16.35 -1.74 24.69
CA TYR A 322 15.80 -0.42 24.35
C TYR A 322 14.56 -0.49 23.43
N PHE A 323 14.22 -1.66 22.89
CA PHE A 323 12.97 -1.87 22.17
C PHE A 323 11.82 -2.23 23.13
N ASN A 324 10.62 -1.79 22.79
CA ASN A 324 9.39 -2.10 23.52
C ASN A 324 8.25 -2.38 22.53
N ASP A 325 7.20 -3.04 23.02
CA ASP A 325 6.00 -3.41 22.25
C ASP A 325 4.88 -2.35 22.33
N MET A 326 5.19 -1.16 22.84
CA MET A 326 4.25 -0.08 23.13
C MET A 326 4.52 1.20 22.33
N ASN A 327 5.43 1.15 21.35
CA ASN A 327 5.84 2.32 20.54
C ASN A 327 6.36 3.50 21.41
N GLN A 328 6.92 3.22 22.59
CA GLN A 328 7.48 4.25 23.46
C GLN A 328 8.83 4.72 22.93
N PRO A 329 9.13 6.03 23.02
CA PRO A 329 10.38 6.58 22.54
C PRO A 329 11.54 6.11 23.42
N ASN A 330 12.74 6.02 22.85
CA ASN A 330 13.94 5.74 23.62
C ASN A 330 15.13 6.48 23.01
N SER A 331 15.92 7.13 23.88
CA SER A 331 17.02 8.02 23.50
C SER A 331 18.18 7.32 22.81
N HIS A 332 18.29 5.99 22.89
CA HIS A 332 19.32 5.22 22.19
C HIS A 332 19.28 5.41 20.66
N MET A 333 18.10 5.67 20.08
CA MET A 333 17.95 5.93 18.64
C MET A 333 18.35 7.35 18.24
N LEU A 334 18.44 8.26 19.21
CA LEU A 334 18.71 9.66 18.97
C LEU A 334 20.21 9.91 18.91
N PHE A 335 20.59 10.82 18.03
CA PHE A 335 21.95 11.20 17.75
C PHE A 335 22.12 12.70 17.98
N ASP A 336 23.31 13.08 18.40
CA ASP A 336 23.64 14.48 18.65
C ASP A 336 23.81 15.24 17.33
N LEU A 337 23.09 16.34 17.18
CA LEU A 337 23.11 17.20 16.00
C LEU A 337 24.53 17.72 15.71
N ALA A 338 25.33 17.98 16.75
CA ALA A 338 26.70 18.49 16.56
C ALA A 338 27.62 17.49 15.84
N ARG A 339 27.26 16.20 15.81
CA ARG A 339 28.02 15.12 15.18
C ARG A 339 27.52 14.77 13.77
N CYS A 340 26.50 15.47 13.28
CA CYS A 340 25.97 15.30 11.94
C CYS A 340 26.89 15.96 10.91
N ASP A 341 27.25 15.25 9.86
CA ASP A 341 28.02 15.79 8.73
C ASP A 341 27.07 16.36 7.67
N TYR A 342 25.94 15.66 7.47
CA TYR A 342 24.84 16.09 6.62
C TYR A 342 23.53 16.09 7.37
N MET A 343 22.61 16.95 6.95
CA MET A 343 21.24 17.02 7.44
C MET A 343 20.29 17.14 6.26
N ILE A 344 19.19 16.37 6.27
CA ILE A 344 18.11 16.53 5.30
C ILE A 344 16.97 17.26 5.99
N ASP A 345 16.52 18.35 5.38
CA ASP A 345 15.50 19.22 5.94
C ASP A 345 14.52 19.71 4.85
N PHE A 346 13.27 19.90 5.24
CA PHE A 346 12.24 20.50 4.40
C PHE A 346 12.00 21.95 4.81
N ASP A 347 12.37 22.88 3.93
CA ASP A 347 12.16 24.32 4.07
C ASP A 347 10.80 24.70 3.47
N ASN A 348 9.83 24.96 4.34
CA ASN A 348 8.51 25.47 4.00
C ASN A 348 8.43 27.01 4.07
N GLY A 349 9.57 27.70 4.27
CA GLY A 349 9.65 29.15 4.42
C GLY A 349 9.50 29.67 5.85
N ALA A 350 9.33 28.80 6.85
CA ALA A 350 9.35 29.21 8.26
C ALA A 350 10.73 29.71 8.68
N ASP A 351 10.80 30.62 9.66
CA ASP A 351 12.07 31.10 10.21
C ASP A 351 12.76 30.03 11.07
N PHE A 352 14.07 30.19 11.29
CA PHE A 352 14.81 29.34 12.22
C PHE A 352 14.42 29.67 13.67
N ALA A 353 13.92 28.67 14.40
CA ALA A 353 13.50 28.81 15.80
C ALA A 353 14.39 27.94 16.71
N PRO A 354 15.41 28.50 17.40
CA PRO A 354 16.41 27.72 18.14
C PRO A 354 15.86 26.88 19.30
N ASN A 355 14.69 27.24 19.83
CA ASN A 355 14.04 26.58 20.97
C ASN A 355 13.00 25.53 20.54
N ASP A 356 12.84 25.30 19.24
CA ASP A 356 11.96 24.28 18.68
C ASP A 356 12.74 22.95 18.58
N ASP A 357 12.07 21.82 18.76
CA ASP A 357 12.65 20.49 18.54
C ASP A 357 12.75 20.16 17.03
N GLU A 358 11.99 20.87 16.17
CA GLU A 358 11.99 20.71 14.71
C GLU A 358 12.24 22.03 13.95
N PRO A 359 13.35 22.76 14.23
CA PRO A 359 13.60 24.04 13.59
C PRO A 359 13.82 23.89 12.08
N ASN A 360 13.67 24.98 11.34
CA ASN A 360 14.04 25.03 9.93
C ASN A 360 15.56 25.11 9.78
N TYR A 361 16.25 23.97 9.85
CA TYR A 361 17.71 23.87 9.74
C TYR A 361 18.25 24.50 8.45
N SER A 362 17.46 24.53 7.37
CA SER A 362 17.82 25.18 6.12
C SER A 362 18.04 26.69 6.24
N LYS A 363 17.47 27.34 7.26
CA LYS A 363 17.64 28.78 7.56
C LYS A 363 18.81 29.06 8.50
N ASP A 364 19.36 28.05 9.17
CA ASP A 364 20.57 28.20 9.99
C ASP A 364 21.82 28.25 9.12
N SER A 365 22.05 29.43 8.54
CA SER A 365 23.23 29.70 7.73
C SER A 365 24.53 29.79 8.53
N ALA A 366 24.50 29.78 9.87
CA ALA A 366 25.72 29.76 10.68
C ALA A 366 26.32 28.35 10.69
N THR A 367 25.48 27.32 10.88
CA THR A 367 25.93 25.92 10.99
C THR A 367 25.95 25.20 9.64
N TRP A 368 24.98 25.48 8.77
CA TRP A 368 24.70 24.66 7.59
C TRP A 368 24.95 25.39 6.27
N LYS A 369 25.39 24.64 5.26
CA LYS A 369 25.48 25.05 3.86
C LYS A 369 24.58 24.16 3.02
N ILE A 370 23.69 24.75 2.22
CA ILE A 370 22.86 24.01 1.27
C ILE A 370 23.74 23.46 0.15
N VAL A 371 23.73 22.14 -0.03
CA VAL A 371 24.47 21.42 -1.09
C VAL A 371 23.57 21.18 -2.29
N GLN A 372 22.36 20.68 -2.03
CA GLN A 372 21.37 20.37 -3.05
C GLN A 372 19.99 20.79 -2.56
N SER A 373 19.15 21.24 -3.48
CA SER A 373 17.77 21.65 -3.21
C SER A 373 16.88 21.10 -4.30
N ILE A 374 15.82 20.38 -3.90
CA ILE A 374 14.84 19.80 -4.82
C ILE A 374 13.45 20.28 -4.40
N PRO A 375 12.61 20.78 -5.33
CA PRO A 375 11.24 21.18 -4.99
C PRO A 375 10.44 20.03 -4.39
N PHE A 376 9.75 20.29 -3.28
CA PHE A 376 8.87 19.32 -2.64
C PHE A 376 7.57 20.00 -2.20
N LEU A 377 6.45 19.29 -2.36
CA LEU A 377 5.14 19.86 -2.12
C LEU A 377 4.92 20.18 -0.63
N ASP A 378 4.57 21.43 -0.32
CA ASP A 378 3.97 21.76 0.97
C ASP A 378 2.49 21.40 0.95
N ALA A 379 2.18 20.26 1.57
CA ALA A 379 0.82 19.76 1.65
C ALA A 379 -0.11 20.73 2.39
N SER A 380 0.34 21.39 3.46
CA SER A 380 -0.49 22.23 4.32
C SER A 380 -0.98 23.49 3.62
N SER A 381 -0.13 24.08 2.79
CA SER A 381 -0.43 25.31 2.04
C SER A 381 -1.02 25.07 0.65
N SER A 382 -1.23 23.81 0.25
CA SER A 382 -1.69 23.44 -1.10
C SER A 382 -3.14 22.94 -1.10
N HIS A 383 -3.88 23.26 -2.16
CA HIS A 383 -5.24 22.78 -2.32
C HIS A 383 -5.29 21.26 -2.51
N SER A 384 -6.16 20.58 -1.75
CA SER A 384 -6.24 19.12 -1.67
C SER A 384 -6.48 18.43 -3.01
N PHE A 385 -7.31 19.01 -3.88
CA PHE A 385 -7.60 18.47 -5.21
C PHE A 385 -6.44 18.62 -6.19
N TYR A 386 -5.82 19.80 -6.26
CA TYR A 386 -4.77 20.09 -7.24
C TYR A 386 -3.42 19.45 -6.88
N ARG A 387 -3.18 19.17 -5.59
CA ARG A 387 -2.06 18.30 -5.19
C ARG A 387 -2.34 16.80 -5.44
N ALA A 388 -3.61 16.42 -5.52
CA ALA A 388 -4.01 15.04 -5.78
C ALA A 388 -3.93 14.72 -7.28
N PHE A 389 -4.47 15.58 -8.15
CA PHE A 389 -4.49 15.38 -9.60
C PHE A 389 -3.80 16.54 -10.31
N TYR A 390 -2.89 16.22 -11.23
CA TYR A 390 -2.23 17.22 -12.04
C TYR A 390 -3.18 17.79 -13.10
N VAL A 391 -3.40 19.11 -13.05
CA VAL A 391 -4.16 19.86 -14.04
C VAL A 391 -3.22 20.88 -14.69
N PRO A 392 -2.85 20.70 -15.96
CA PRO A 392 -1.94 21.62 -16.66
C PRO A 392 -2.44 23.07 -16.60
N ASN A 393 -1.51 24.01 -16.43
CA ASN A 393 -1.71 25.48 -16.40
C ASN A 393 -2.57 26.04 -15.25
N ILE A 394 -3.62 25.34 -14.82
CA ILE A 394 -4.55 25.80 -13.79
C ILE A 394 -4.08 25.35 -12.40
N GLY A 395 -3.72 24.06 -12.27
CA GLY A 395 -3.43 23.48 -10.96
C GLY A 395 -2.21 24.07 -10.27
N GLN A 396 -1.22 24.55 -11.04
CA GLN A 396 0.02 25.11 -10.53
C GLN A 396 -0.20 26.34 -9.65
N GLN A 397 -1.28 27.10 -9.85
CA GLN A 397 -1.59 28.29 -9.05
C GLN A 397 -2.07 27.95 -7.63
N TYR A 398 -2.55 26.71 -7.42
CA TYR A 398 -3.15 26.26 -6.17
C TYR A 398 -2.26 25.28 -5.39
N VAL A 399 -1.03 25.07 -5.87
CA VAL A 399 -0.07 24.12 -5.32
C VAL A 399 1.20 24.89 -4.97
N LYS A 400 1.61 24.83 -3.71
CA LYS A 400 2.81 25.48 -3.21
C LYS A 400 3.90 24.46 -2.94
N PHE A 401 5.12 24.81 -3.30
CA PHE A 401 6.31 24.00 -3.09
C PHE A 401 7.22 24.69 -2.08
N GLY A 402 7.77 23.90 -1.18
CA GLY A 402 8.96 24.23 -0.42
C GLY A 402 10.19 23.58 -1.06
N ASN A 403 11.31 23.68 -0.36
CA ASN A 403 12.58 23.12 -0.81
C ASN A 403 13.00 21.96 0.10
N TYR A 404 13.21 20.79 -0.48
CA TYR A 404 13.80 19.64 0.20
C TYR A 404 15.31 19.72 0.03
N ASN A 405 16.00 20.02 1.11
CA ASN A 405 17.40 20.41 1.10
C ASN A 405 18.29 19.35 1.69
N LEU A 406 19.43 19.13 1.04
CA LEU A 406 20.59 18.47 1.63
C LEU A 406 21.52 19.57 2.14
N LEU A 407 21.77 19.55 3.43
CA LEU A 407 22.63 20.47 4.14
C LEU A 407 23.94 19.76 4.49
N ALA A 408 25.08 20.39 4.21
CA ALA A 408 26.38 19.99 4.75
C ALA A 408 26.76 20.91 5.89
N LYS A 409 27.35 20.33 6.93
CA LYS A 409 27.89 21.11 8.05
C LYS A 409 29.06 21.97 7.56
N LYS A 410 29.11 23.23 7.99
CA LYS A 410 30.27 24.10 7.74
C LYS A 410 31.43 23.69 8.65
N GLU A 411 32.63 23.74 8.08
CA GLU A 411 33.88 23.53 8.82
C GLU A 411 34.18 24.68 9.77
#